data_AF-A0A535R857-F1
#
_entry.id   AF-A0A535R857-F1
#
_cell.length_a   1.000
_cell.length_b   1.000
_cell.length_c   1.000
_cell.angle_alpha   90.00
_cell.angle_beta   90.00
_cell.angle_gamma   90.00
#
_symmetry.space_group_name_H-M   'P 1'
#
loop_
_entity.id
_entity.type
_entity.pdbx_description
1 polymer ?
#
loop_
_entity_poly.entity_id
_entity_poly.type
_entity_poly.pdbx_seq_one_letter_code
_entity_poly.pdbx_strand_id
1 'polypeptide(L)'
;MWALVAGLCHLIAPEFAPGFYPSWYFALGAVGYGLLLPVIASLHVRHEPLRRSGAVLGTIAGASVVTLGLGAAANTDLIPAALFVRGVWWWTIGKTWAETGVLPRAFGWVTAMLAVACFALVAVYAVTGLPMSPPDLPLRMLLGAWLIVLAGLLWRDAR
;
A
#
# COMPACT_ATOMS: atom_id res chain seq x y z
N MET A 1 -2.61 -5.34 14.79
CA MET A 1 -3.20 -4.07 15.25
C MET A 1 -2.90 -2.92 14.30
N TRP A 2 -1.64 -2.54 14.08
CA TRP A 2 -1.29 -1.38 13.23
C TRP A 2 -1.85 -1.44 11.81
N ALA A 3 -1.74 -2.59 11.14
CA ALA A 3 -2.32 -2.79 9.81
C ALA A 3 -3.84 -2.58 9.78
N LEU A 4 -4.56 -2.99 10.83
CA LEU A 4 -6.01 -2.79 10.93
C LEU A 4 -6.35 -1.30 11.02
N VAL A 5 -5.67 -0.56 11.90
CA VAL A 5 -5.90 0.88 12.07
C VAL A 5 -5.54 1.64 10.80
N ALA A 6 -4.38 1.36 10.21
CA ALA A 6 -3.97 1.93 8.93
C ALA A 6 -5.01 1.65 7.82
N GLY A 7 -5.51 0.41 7.77
CA GLY A 7 -6.52 -0.01 6.81
C GLY A 7 -7.84 0.75 6.94
N LEU A 8 -8.32 0.91 8.18
CA LEU A 8 -9.52 1.70 8.47
C LEU A 8 -9.34 3.17 8.09
N CYS A 9 -8.19 3.77 8.40
CA CYS A 9 -7.91 5.15 7.99
C CYS A 9 -7.98 5.34 6.47
N HIS A 10 -7.44 4.40 5.69
CA HIS A 10 -7.51 4.46 4.22
C HIS A 10 -8.91 4.20 3.64
N LEU A 11 -9.75 3.42 4.32
CA LEU A 11 -11.15 3.22 3.92
C LEU A 11 -12.04 4.41 4.27
N ILE A 12 -11.81 5.05 5.41
CA ILE A 12 -12.65 6.12 5.93
C ILE A 12 -12.26 7.48 5.33
N ALA A 13 -10.97 7.72 5.04
CA ALA A 13 -10.53 9.00 4.50
C ALA A 13 -11.33 9.48 3.26
N PRO A 14 -11.64 8.62 2.25
CA PRO A 14 -12.48 9.00 1.11
C PRO A 14 -13.84 9.60 1.46
N GLU A 15 -14.46 9.20 2.57
CA GLU A 15 -15.76 9.74 3.02
C GLU A 15 -15.68 11.23 3.38
N PHE A 16 -14.48 11.70 3.74
CA PHE A 16 -14.21 13.10 4.05
C PHE A 16 -13.76 13.91 2.83
N ALA A 17 -13.83 13.33 1.62
CA ALA A 17 -13.54 13.84 0.28
C ALA A 17 -12.65 15.11 0.23
N PRO A 18 -11.52 15.13 -0.52
CA PRO A 18 -10.53 16.21 -0.48
C PRO A 18 -11.09 17.65 -0.58
N GLY A 19 -12.23 17.86 -1.24
CA GLY A 19 -12.89 19.17 -1.37
C GLY A 19 -13.90 19.55 -0.27
N PHE A 20 -14.37 18.61 0.55
CA PHE A 20 -15.38 18.86 1.59
C PHE A 20 -14.74 19.05 2.97
N TYR A 21 -13.91 18.10 3.41
CA TYR A 21 -13.20 18.15 4.69
C TYR A 21 -11.71 17.88 4.52
N PRO A 22 -10.96 18.80 3.87
CA PRO A 22 -9.56 18.59 3.48
C PRO A 22 -8.64 18.25 4.65
N SER A 23 -8.85 18.87 5.82
CA SER A 23 -8.06 18.61 7.03
C SER A 23 -8.26 17.20 7.57
N TRP A 24 -9.49 16.68 7.56
CA TRP A 24 -9.81 15.32 7.99
C TRP A 24 -9.32 14.28 6.99
N TYR A 25 -9.51 14.53 5.69
CA TYR A 25 -8.95 13.70 4.63
C TYR A 25 -7.43 13.56 4.77
N PHE A 26 -6.74 14.68 4.97
CA PHE A 26 -5.29 14.69 5.17
C PHE A 26 -4.88 14.02 6.48
N ALA A 27 -5.54 14.32 7.60
CA ALA A 27 -5.21 13.74 8.90
C ALA A 27 -5.36 12.20 8.90
N LEU A 28 -6.47 11.68 8.35
CA LEU A 28 -6.67 10.24 8.21
C LEU A 28 -5.69 9.61 7.23
N GLY A 29 -5.38 10.28 6.11
CA GLY A 29 -4.31 9.87 5.21
C GLY A 29 -2.95 9.80 5.90
N ALA A 30 -2.65 10.79 6.75
CA ALA A 30 -1.40 10.88 7.49
C ALA A 30 -1.24 9.74 8.49
N VAL A 31 -2.29 9.46 9.26
CA VAL A 31 -2.33 8.33 10.18
C VAL A 31 -2.24 7.00 9.42
N GLY A 32 -3.02 6.84 8.33
CA GLY A 32 -3.02 5.63 7.52
C GLY A 32 -1.64 5.30 6.96
N TYR A 33 -1.00 6.28 6.31
CA TYR A 33 0.33 6.09 5.76
C TYR A 33 1.42 5.99 6.84
N GLY A 34 1.36 6.78 7.90
CA GLY A 34 2.34 6.70 8.99
C GLY A 34 2.34 5.34 9.68
N LEU A 35 1.16 4.76 9.92
CA LEU A 35 1.00 3.46 10.56
C LEU A 35 1.39 2.26 9.66
N LEU A 36 1.68 2.47 8.37
CA LEU A 36 2.31 1.44 7.54
C LEU A 36 3.74 1.15 7.99
N LEU A 37 4.48 2.11 8.56
CA LEU A 37 5.87 1.91 8.97
C LEU A 37 6.06 0.71 9.93
N PRO A 38 5.31 0.59 11.05
CA PRO A 38 5.42 -0.59 11.91
C PRO A 38 4.97 -1.89 11.23
N VAL A 39 4.05 -1.82 10.26
CA VAL A 39 3.65 -2.99 9.45
C VAL A 39 4.80 -3.43 8.55
N ILE A 40 5.45 -2.49 7.86
CA ILE A 40 6.61 -2.74 7.00
C ILE A 40 7.77 -3.32 7.82
N ALA A 41 8.05 -2.76 9.00
CA ALA A 41 9.07 -3.28 9.90
C ALA A 41 8.78 -4.73 10.32
N SER A 42 7.52 -5.03 10.65
CA SER A 42 7.10 -6.40 11.00
C SER A 42 7.26 -7.37 9.84
N LEU A 43 6.93 -6.93 8.62
CA LEU A 43 7.10 -7.72 7.40
C LEU A 43 8.58 -7.96 7.09
N HIS A 44 9.44 -6.95 7.28
CA HIS A 44 10.88 -7.06 7.06
C HIS A 44 11.50 -8.21 7.88
N VAL A 45 11.24 -8.23 9.18
CA VAL A 45 11.74 -9.27 10.10
C VAL A 45 11.26 -10.66 9.68
N ARG A 46 10.05 -10.79 9.12
CA ARG A 46 9.52 -12.06 8.61
C ARG A 46 10.13 -12.48 7.28
N HIS A 47 10.50 -11.52 6.42
CA HIS A 47 11.03 -11.81 5.08
C HIS A 47 12.54 -12.07 5.10
N GLU A 48 13.27 -11.41 6.00
CA GLU A 48 14.74 -11.44 6.04
C GLU A 48 15.33 -12.86 6.07
N PRO A 49 14.84 -13.80 6.92
CA PRO A 49 15.43 -15.14 7.00
C PRO A 49 15.23 -15.99 5.74
N LEU A 50 14.24 -15.65 4.92
CA LEU A 50 13.83 -16.45 3.77
C LEU A 50 14.31 -15.84 2.45
N ARG A 51 14.37 -14.51 2.38
CA ARG A 51 14.83 -13.79 1.19
C ARG A 51 15.29 -12.37 1.53
N ARG A 52 16.54 -12.24 1.99
CA ARG A 52 17.15 -10.97 2.42
C ARG A 52 17.02 -9.84 1.39
N SER A 53 17.30 -10.11 0.12
CA SER A 53 17.18 -9.08 -0.94
C SER A 53 15.73 -8.60 -1.12
N GLY A 54 14.76 -9.51 -1.07
CA GLY A 54 13.33 -9.19 -1.11
C GLY A 54 12.86 -8.42 0.12
N ALA A 55 13.38 -8.77 1.30
CA ALA A 55 13.09 -8.06 2.55
C ALA A 55 13.61 -6.62 2.52
N VAL A 56 14.84 -6.39 2.02
CA VAL A 56 15.42 -5.05 1.90
C VAL A 56 14.67 -4.21 0.88
N LEU A 57 14.45 -4.75 -0.33
CA LEU A 57 13.71 -4.03 -1.37
C LEU A 57 12.26 -3.74 -0.94
N GLY A 58 11.60 -4.71 -0.30
CA GLY A 58 10.26 -4.56 0.23
C GLY A 58 10.16 -3.47 1.29
N THR A 59 11.16 -3.35 2.16
CA THR A 59 11.21 -2.27 3.17
C THR A 59 11.43 -0.91 2.54
N ILE A 60 12.38 -0.79 1.61
CA ILE A 60 12.67 0.48 0.93
C ILE A 60 11.45 0.94 0.14
N ALA A 61 10.88 0.06 -0.70
CA ALA A 61 9.68 0.36 -1.47
C ALA A 61 8.49 0.69 -0.56
N GLY A 62 8.32 -0.05 0.54
CA GLY A 62 7.28 0.23 1.54
C GLY A 62 7.44 1.61 2.18
N ALA A 63 8.65 1.99 2.57
CA ALA A 63 8.93 3.32 3.12
C ALA A 63 8.64 4.41 2.07
N SER A 64 8.96 4.18 0.80
CA SER A 64 8.59 5.08 -0.30
C SER A 64 7.09 5.21 -0.48
N VAL A 65 6.31 4.12 -0.28
CA VAL A 65 4.83 4.18 -0.29
C VAL A 65 4.32 5.11 0.79
N VAL A 66 4.94 5.11 1.97
CA VAL A 66 4.57 6.02 3.06
C VAL A 66 4.83 7.47 2.66
N THR A 67 6.06 7.79 2.24
CA THR A 67 6.44 9.17 1.95
C THR A 67 5.71 9.74 0.73
N LEU A 68 5.66 9.00 -0.38
CA LEU A 68 4.95 9.43 -1.59
C LEU A 68 3.44 9.37 -1.43
N GLY A 69 2.91 8.44 -0.64
CA GLY A 69 1.49 8.38 -0.32
C GLY A 69 1.02 9.59 0.50
N LEU A 70 1.81 9.99 1.50
CA LEU A 70 1.60 11.24 2.24
C LEU A 70 1.68 12.45 1.31
N GLY A 71 2.71 12.51 0.47
CA GLY A 71 2.87 13.55 -0.53
C GLY A 71 1.67 13.64 -1.48
N ALA A 72 1.20 12.50 -2.00
CA ALA A 72 0.04 12.40 -2.88
C ALA A 72 -1.27 12.78 -2.20
N ALA A 73 -1.37 12.66 -0.87
CA ALA A 73 -2.53 13.15 -0.12
C ALA A 73 -2.57 14.69 -0.04
N ALA A 74 -1.43 15.36 -0.13
CA ALA A 74 -1.33 16.82 -0.11
C ALA A 74 -1.21 17.44 -1.51
N ASN A 75 -0.63 16.73 -2.47
CA ASN A 75 -0.41 17.19 -3.84
C ASN A 75 -0.72 16.06 -4.83
N THR A 76 -1.76 16.24 -5.65
CA THR A 76 -2.23 15.27 -6.64
C THR A 76 -1.20 14.94 -7.73
N ASP A 77 -0.25 15.83 -7.99
CA ASP A 77 0.80 15.62 -8.99
C ASP A 77 1.74 14.47 -8.61
N LEU A 78 1.77 14.10 -7.32
CA LEU A 78 2.56 12.99 -6.81
C LEU A 78 1.83 11.63 -6.89
N ILE A 79 0.55 11.61 -7.30
CA ILE A 79 -0.23 10.36 -7.41
C ILE A 79 0.45 9.32 -8.32
N PRO A 80 0.94 9.65 -9.54
CA PRO A 80 1.59 8.66 -10.40
C PRO A 80 2.83 8.03 -9.74
N ALA A 81 3.64 8.84 -9.05
CA ALA A 81 4.81 8.35 -8.33
C ALA A 81 4.40 7.45 -7.15
N ALA A 82 3.38 7.83 -6.39
CA ALA A 82 2.85 7.04 -5.28
C ALA A 82 2.28 5.69 -5.75
N LEU A 83 1.58 5.66 -6.88
CA LEU A 83 1.08 4.42 -7.49
C LEU A 83 2.22 3.53 -7.98
N PHE A 84 3.24 4.11 -8.60
CA PHE A 84 4.39 3.36 -9.07
C PHE A 84 5.11 2.65 -7.92
N VAL A 85 5.46 3.38 -6.85
CA VAL A 85 6.13 2.75 -5.69
C VAL A 85 5.25 1.76 -4.95
N ARG A 86 3.92 1.99 -4.92
CA ARG A 86 2.96 1.01 -4.38
C ARG A 86 2.95 -0.27 -5.22
N GLY A 87 3.00 -0.14 -6.54
CA GLY A 87 3.20 -1.26 -7.45
C GLY A 87 4.48 -2.02 -7.15
N VAL A 88 5.63 -1.33 -7.07
CA VAL A 88 6.92 -1.96 -6.72
C VAL A 88 6.84 -2.70 -5.39
N TRP A 89 6.24 -2.08 -4.38
CA TRP A 89 6.12 -2.67 -3.05
C TRP A 89 5.26 -3.92 -3.05
N TRP A 90 4.03 -3.85 -3.59
CA TRP A 90 3.12 -4.99 -3.68
C TRP A 90 3.66 -6.12 -4.54
N TRP A 91 4.35 -5.82 -5.64
CA TRP A 91 5.01 -6.83 -6.45
C TRP A 91 6.08 -7.56 -5.63
N THR A 92 6.94 -6.81 -4.95
CA THR A 92 8.07 -7.36 -4.20
C THR A 92 7.61 -8.25 -3.05
N ILE A 93 6.70 -7.77 -2.21
CA ILE A 93 6.21 -8.55 -1.07
C ILE A 93 5.29 -9.69 -1.54
N GLY A 94 4.43 -9.44 -2.54
CA GLY A 94 3.51 -10.44 -3.08
C GLY A 94 4.25 -11.63 -3.68
N LYS A 95 5.28 -11.38 -4.49
CA LYS A 95 6.16 -12.43 -5.04
C LYS A 95 6.91 -13.17 -3.94
N THR A 96 7.42 -12.45 -2.94
CA THR A 96 8.08 -13.07 -1.79
C THR A 96 7.14 -14.04 -1.08
N TRP A 97 5.89 -13.66 -0.82
CA TRP A 97 4.90 -14.53 -0.17
C TRP A 97 4.49 -15.72 -1.03
N ALA A 98 4.29 -15.49 -2.34
CA ALA A 98 3.95 -16.54 -3.29
C ALA A 98 5.03 -17.63 -3.37
N GLU A 99 6.31 -17.24 -3.32
CA GLU A 99 7.45 -18.15 -3.46
C GLU A 99 7.85 -18.80 -2.13
N THR A 100 7.88 -18.03 -1.04
CA THR A 100 8.41 -18.49 0.26
C THR A 100 7.36 -19.05 1.19
N GLY A 101 6.07 -18.71 1.01
CA GLY A 101 4.99 -19.13 1.89
C GLY A 101 4.96 -18.44 3.26
N VAL A 102 5.68 -17.31 3.46
CA VAL A 102 5.60 -16.50 4.70
C VAL A 102 4.16 -16.13 5.06
N LEU A 103 3.35 -15.89 4.04
CA LEU A 103 1.90 -15.70 4.12
C LEU A 103 1.25 -16.63 3.09
N PRO A 104 -0.07 -16.86 3.14
CA PRO A 104 -0.76 -17.72 2.18
C PRO A 104 -0.40 -17.37 0.74
N ARG A 105 0.07 -18.37 -0.02
CA ARG A 105 0.58 -18.16 -1.39
C ARG A 105 -0.44 -17.49 -2.31
N ALA A 106 -1.72 -17.84 -2.17
CA ALA A 106 -2.81 -17.22 -2.91
C ALA A 106 -2.88 -15.71 -2.64
N PHE A 107 -2.73 -15.28 -1.39
CA PHE A 107 -2.68 -13.87 -1.02
C PHE A 107 -1.44 -13.17 -1.57
N GLY A 108 -0.30 -13.87 -1.64
CA GLY A 108 0.91 -13.42 -2.33
C GLY A 108 0.68 -13.11 -3.81
N TRP A 109 0.07 -14.04 -4.54
CA TRP A 109 -0.26 -13.83 -5.96
C TRP A 109 -1.28 -12.71 -6.17
N VAL A 110 -2.33 -12.65 -5.36
CA VAL A 110 -3.30 -11.54 -5.41
C VAL A 110 -2.60 -10.20 -5.19
N THR A 111 -1.72 -10.10 -4.18
CA THR A 111 -0.95 -8.89 -3.91
C THR A 111 -0.05 -8.52 -5.09
N ALA A 112 0.61 -9.49 -5.72
CA ALA A 112 1.42 -9.25 -6.91
C ALA A 112 0.58 -8.78 -8.11
N MET A 113 -0.65 -9.28 -8.28
CA MET A 113 -1.56 -8.82 -9.34
C MET A 113 -2.06 -7.40 -9.10
N LEU A 114 -2.25 -6.98 -7.84
CA LEU A 114 -2.58 -5.59 -7.52
C LEU A 114 -1.48 -4.62 -7.99
N ALA A 115 -0.21 -5.05 -7.95
CA ALA A 115 0.88 -4.25 -8.50
C ALA A 115 0.77 -4.05 -10.01
N VAL A 116 0.33 -5.08 -10.74
CA VAL A 116 0.10 -4.97 -12.20
C VAL A 116 -0.95 -3.90 -12.49
N ALA A 117 -2.02 -3.83 -11.70
CA ALA A 117 -3.02 -2.78 -11.83
C ALA A 117 -2.42 -1.38 -11.60
N CYS A 118 -1.58 -1.21 -10.57
CA CYS A 118 -0.87 0.05 -10.34
C CYS A 118 0.03 0.44 -11.52
N PHE A 119 0.81 -0.50 -12.06
CA PHE A 119 1.70 -0.21 -13.20
C PHE A 119 0.92 0.10 -14.48
N ALA A 120 -0.17 -0.63 -14.75
CA ALA A 120 -1.03 -0.38 -15.89
C ALA A 120 -1.62 1.04 -15.84
N LEU A 121 -2.07 1.47 -14.65
CA LEU A 121 -2.58 2.82 -14.44
C LEU A 121 -1.49 3.88 -14.68
N VAL A 122 -0.29 3.70 -14.13
CA VAL A 122 0.84 4.62 -14.37
C VAL A 122 1.20 4.69 -15.86
N ALA A 123 1.15 3.57 -16.59
CA ALA A 123 1.38 3.54 -18.03
C ALA A 123 0.28 4.30 -18.81
N VAL A 124 -0.99 4.12 -18.44
CA VAL A 124 -2.11 4.88 -19.03
C VAL A 124 -1.92 6.36 -18.81
N TYR A 125 -1.54 6.79 -17.60
CA TYR A 125 -1.21 8.19 -17.32
C TYR A 125 -0.10 8.72 -18.23
N ALA A 126 1.01 7.98 -18.33
CA ALA A 126 2.16 8.39 -19.13
C ALA A 126 1.83 8.58 -20.61
N VAL A 127 0.88 7.80 -21.16
CA VAL A 127 0.49 7.87 -22.56
C VAL A 127 -0.62 8.90 -22.81
N THR A 128 -1.56 9.07 -21.88
CA THR A 128 -2.79 9.85 -22.11
C THR A 128 -2.81 11.21 -21.41
N GLY A 129 -2.00 11.41 -20.38
CA GLY A 129 -2.03 12.60 -19.53
C GLY A 129 -3.31 12.75 -18.70
N LEU A 130 -4.20 11.73 -18.67
CA LEU A 130 -5.46 11.80 -17.94
C LEU A 130 -5.21 11.94 -16.43
N PRO A 131 -5.93 12.82 -15.72
CA PRO A 131 -5.70 13.04 -14.30
C PRO A 131 -5.93 11.74 -13.52
N MET A 132 -5.00 11.41 -12.62
CA MET A 132 -5.05 10.20 -11.79
C MET A 132 -5.80 10.37 -10.47
N SER A 133 -6.40 11.54 -10.23
CA SER A 133 -7.19 11.78 -9.03
C SER A 133 -8.46 10.91 -8.95
N PRO A 134 -9.22 10.64 -10.05
CA PRO A 134 -10.38 9.74 -9.97
C PRO A 134 -10.03 8.29 -9.60
N PRO A 135 -8.99 7.64 -10.19
CA PRO A 135 -8.62 6.27 -9.81
C PRO A 135 -7.84 6.16 -8.48
N ASP A 136 -7.27 7.23 -7.93
CA ASP A 136 -6.52 7.16 -6.65
C ASP A 136 -7.42 6.78 -5.46
N LEU A 137 -8.65 7.33 -5.41
CA LEU A 137 -9.62 7.04 -4.34
C LEU A 137 -9.91 5.54 -4.19
N PRO A 138 -10.39 4.82 -5.23
CA PRO A 138 -10.65 3.39 -5.11
C PRO A 138 -9.39 2.58 -4.82
N LEU A 139 -8.22 2.98 -5.32
CA LEU A 139 -6.95 2.30 -5.01
C LEU A 139 -6.51 2.49 -3.56
N ARG A 140 -6.83 3.64 -2.97
CA ARG A 140 -6.60 3.91 -1.55
C ARG A 140 -7.54 3.06 -0.69
N MET A 141 -8.81 2.96 -1.06
CA MET A 141 -9.73 2.03 -0.41
C MET A 141 -9.26 0.58 -0.52
N LEU A 142 -8.74 0.20 -1.69
CA LEU A 142 -8.16 -1.13 -1.92
C LEU A 142 -6.94 -1.40 -1.05
N LEU A 143 -6.06 -0.41 -0.88
CA LEU A 143 -4.97 -0.47 0.09
C LEU A 143 -5.51 -0.67 1.51
N GLY A 144 -6.58 0.04 1.86
CA GLY A 144 -7.26 -0.10 3.14
C GLY A 144 -7.80 -1.52 3.38
N ALA A 145 -8.55 -2.06 2.43
CA ALA A 145 -9.07 -3.43 2.47
C ALA A 145 -7.94 -4.46 2.54
N TRP A 146 -6.88 -4.28 1.74
CA TRP A 146 -5.71 -5.15 1.76
C TRP A 146 -5.02 -5.17 3.13
N LEU A 147 -4.89 -4.01 3.78
CA LEU A 147 -4.31 -3.89 5.12
C LEU A 147 -5.15 -4.59 6.20
N ILE A 148 -6.48 -4.55 6.08
CA ILE A 148 -7.39 -5.27 6.98
C ILE A 148 -7.22 -6.78 6.82
N VAL A 149 -7.17 -7.29 5.59
CA VAL A 149 -6.91 -8.70 5.32
C VAL A 149 -5.55 -9.12 5.88
N LEU A 150 -4.52 -8.32 5.62
CA LEU A 150 -3.17 -8.54 6.16
C LEU A 150 -3.18 -8.59 7.70
N ALA A 151 -3.92 -7.70 8.36
CA ALA A 151 -4.04 -7.70 9.81
C ALA A 151 -4.64 -9.02 10.34
N GLY A 152 -5.66 -9.54 9.67
CA GLY A 152 -6.25 -10.84 10.01
C GLY A 152 -5.30 -12.02 9.83
N LEU A 153 -4.49 -11.99 8.77
CA LEU A 153 -3.47 -13.02 8.50
C LEU A 153 -2.34 -12.99 9.55
N LEU A 154 -1.78 -11.80 9.81
CA LEU A 154 -0.71 -11.63 10.80
C LEU A 154 -1.15 -11.97 12.23
N TRP A 155 -2.43 -11.77 12.55
CA TRP A 155 -3.01 -12.17 13.84
C TRP A 155 -3.15 -13.68 13.98
N ARG A 156 -3.52 -14.39 12.91
CA ARG A 156 -3.62 -15.86 12.90
C ARG A 156 -2.28 -16.53 13.12
N ASP A 157 -1.23 -16.03 12.48
CA ASP A 157 0.13 -16.59 12.61
C ASP A 157 0.77 -16.34 13.99
N ALA A 158 0.21 -15.42 14.79
CA ALA A 158 0.73 -15.11 16.13
C ALA A 158 0.17 -16.02 17.23
N ARG A 159 -0.77 -16.92 16.89
CA ARG A 159 -1.34 -17.94 17.78
C ARG A 159 -0.75 -19.30 17.48
#